data_AF-A0A9W9IWY8-F1
#
_entry.id   AF-A0A9W9IWY8-F1
#
_cell.length_a   1.000
_cell.length_b   1.000
_cell.length_c   1.000
_cell.angle_alpha   90.00
_cell.angle_beta   90.00
_cell.angle_gamma   90.00
#
_symmetry.space_group_name_H-M   'P 1'
#
loop_
_entity.id
_entity.type
_entity.pdbx_description
1 polymer ?
#
loop_
_entity_poly.entity_id
_entity_poly.type
_entity_poly.pdbx_seq_one_letter_code
_entity_poly.pdbx_strand_id
1 'polypeptide(L)'
;MATNNSTDHQVGDTNPDSQITTTGQISDLPMIKDLKTDLDSAHVNAPETQGSSLPKLTQVIIKNIPRLKHNSKDPEVWVLRVKCALAQLRLQHLINISVARPAKGQHNFNRWVKWSRTVASWLYLQVDEDIQEKLQYLLKIPSKAHDLFDRIMDVVRESDNTSVKVRNYDSRRKSDLEIARKYIAAHQTPFHLLGSNLLPVSSSR
;
A
#
# COMPACT_ATOMS: atom_id res chain seq x y z
N MET A 1 -25.81 7.46 -65.05
CA MET A 1 -25.92 8.55 -64.06
C MET A 1 -24.49 8.85 -63.64
N ALA A 2 -23.84 9.97 -63.99
CA ALA A 2 -24.33 11.34 -64.25
C ALA A 2 -24.90 11.99 -62.96
N THR A 3 -24.41 13.13 -62.46
CA THR A 3 -23.42 14.11 -63.01
C THR A 3 -22.47 14.68 -61.93
N ASN A 4 -21.41 15.36 -62.41
CA ASN A 4 -20.44 16.15 -61.63
C ASN A 4 -21.00 17.52 -61.21
N ASN A 5 -20.26 18.26 -60.37
CA ASN A 5 -20.07 19.74 -60.33
C ASN A 5 -19.18 20.06 -59.09
N SER A 6 -18.08 20.84 -59.07
CA SER A 6 -17.53 21.91 -59.94
C SER A 6 -18.28 23.25 -59.80
N THR A 7 -17.67 24.43 -59.63
CA THR A 7 -16.24 24.84 -59.58
C THR A 7 -16.10 26.25 -58.97
N ASP A 8 -14.90 26.63 -58.46
CA ASP A 8 -14.36 28.02 -58.41
C ASP A 8 -15.20 29.11 -57.69
N HIS A 9 -14.83 30.39 -57.48
CA HIS A 9 -13.64 31.26 -57.67
C HIS A 9 -13.75 32.44 -56.64
N GLN A 10 -12.82 33.38 -56.40
CA GLN A 10 -11.46 33.66 -56.88
C GLN A 10 -10.64 34.40 -55.79
N VAL A 11 -9.33 34.53 -56.04
CA VAL A 11 -8.31 35.46 -55.54
C VAL A 11 -8.73 36.95 -55.52
N GLY A 12 -8.15 37.76 -54.61
CA GLY A 12 -8.17 39.24 -54.65
C GLY A 12 -7.08 39.83 -53.74
N ASP A 13 -6.18 40.63 -54.31
CA ASP A 13 -4.97 41.17 -53.65
C ASP A 13 -4.92 42.72 -53.77
N THR A 14 -3.89 43.35 -53.21
CA THR A 14 -3.47 44.78 -53.34
C THR A 14 -3.98 45.78 -52.28
N ASN A 15 -3.02 46.42 -51.60
CA ASN A 15 -3.10 47.60 -50.70
C ASN A 15 -3.20 48.91 -51.55
N PRO A 16 -3.39 50.17 -51.04
CA PRO A 16 -2.57 50.77 -49.97
C PRO A 16 -3.19 51.92 -49.11
N ASP A 17 -2.33 52.50 -48.27
CA ASP A 17 -2.27 53.91 -47.79
C ASP A 17 -3.39 54.58 -46.98
N SER A 18 -3.02 54.99 -45.74
CA SER A 18 -3.19 56.38 -45.25
C SER A 18 -2.30 56.69 -44.02
N GLN A 19 -1.05 57.11 -44.28
CA GLN A 19 -0.23 58.16 -43.63
C GLN A 19 -0.37 58.44 -42.10
N ILE A 20 0.69 58.21 -41.29
CA ILE A 20 1.72 59.18 -40.79
C ILE A 20 1.16 60.18 -39.73
N THR A 21 1.66 60.22 -38.48
CA THR A 21 2.85 61.00 -38.03
C THR A 21 3.33 60.46 -36.65
N THR A 22 4.59 60.04 -36.38
CA THR A 22 5.82 60.81 -35.97
C THR A 22 5.62 61.68 -34.68
N THR A 23 6.53 61.85 -33.71
CA THR A 23 8.01 61.64 -33.62
C THR A 23 8.49 61.44 -32.17
N GLY A 24 9.55 60.63 -31.94
CA GLY A 24 10.48 60.75 -30.80
C GLY A 24 10.09 60.01 -29.48
N GLN A 25 11.03 59.58 -28.63
CA GLN A 25 12.51 59.58 -28.73
C GLN A 25 13.12 58.39 -27.94
N ILE A 26 14.35 57.98 -28.30
CA ILE A 26 15.06 56.80 -27.80
C ILE A 26 15.81 57.10 -26.48
N SER A 27 15.83 56.15 -25.53
CA SER A 27 17.02 55.84 -24.70
C SER A 27 16.90 54.52 -23.90
N ASP A 28 17.93 53.68 -24.04
CA ASP A 28 18.56 52.82 -23.02
C ASP A 28 17.79 51.70 -22.27
N LEU A 29 18.05 50.47 -22.72
CA LEU A 29 18.20 49.27 -21.89
C LEU A 29 19.58 49.29 -21.17
N PRO A 30 19.84 48.45 -20.14
CA PRO A 30 18.91 47.69 -19.28
C PRO A 30 19.17 47.93 -17.77
N MET A 31 18.15 47.71 -16.92
CA MET A 31 18.42 47.42 -15.50
C MET A 31 17.48 46.37 -14.90
N ILE A 32 17.60 45.13 -15.40
CA ILE A 32 17.26 43.96 -14.58
C ILE A 32 18.35 43.84 -13.50
N LYS A 33 18.12 44.46 -12.34
CA LYS A 33 18.84 44.12 -11.11
C LYS A 33 18.00 43.14 -10.31
N ASP A 34 18.65 42.10 -9.81
CA ASP A 34 18.02 41.00 -9.11
C ASP A 34 17.15 41.48 -7.94
N LEU A 35 15.87 41.12 -8.00
CA LEU A 35 15.11 40.81 -6.80
C LEU A 35 14.70 39.33 -6.83
N LYS A 36 15.73 38.47 -6.74
CA LYS A 36 15.58 37.19 -6.03
C LYS A 36 15.23 37.53 -4.58
N THR A 37 13.94 37.68 -4.31
CA THR A 37 13.45 37.67 -2.93
C THR A 37 13.53 36.22 -2.45
N ASP A 38 14.71 35.81 -1.99
CA ASP A 38 14.88 34.61 -1.18
C ASP A 38 14.07 34.80 0.11
N LEU A 39 12.80 34.42 0.07
CA LEU A 39 11.94 34.36 1.25
C LEU A 39 12.20 33.07 2.06
N ASP A 40 13.46 32.65 2.12
CA ASP A 40 13.95 31.56 2.97
C ASP A 40 14.22 32.09 4.39
N SER A 41 13.26 32.85 4.91
CA SER A 41 13.32 33.58 6.19
C SER A 41 12.11 33.28 7.07
N ALA A 42 11.74 31.99 7.13
CA ALA A 42 10.78 31.46 8.10
C ALA A 42 11.16 30.06 8.61
N HIS A 43 12.45 29.70 8.57
CA HIS A 43 12.95 28.45 9.16
C HIS A 43 13.09 28.57 10.69
N VAL A 44 11.99 28.85 11.38
CA VAL A 44 11.92 28.91 12.85
C VAL A 44 11.84 27.48 13.40
N ASN A 45 12.97 26.77 13.37
CA ASN A 45 13.24 25.49 14.06
C ASN A 45 12.08 24.48 14.05
N ALA A 46 11.39 24.34 12.92
CA ALA A 46 10.26 23.43 12.80
C ALA A 46 10.77 21.98 12.88
N PRO A 47 10.32 21.14 13.84
CA PRO A 47 10.80 19.77 13.98
C PRO A 47 10.65 18.99 12.66
N GLU A 48 11.61 18.11 12.33
CA GLU A 48 11.53 17.41 11.05
C GLU A 48 10.29 16.52 10.98
N THR A 49 9.43 16.80 10.00
CA THR A 49 8.21 16.06 9.71
C THR A 49 8.35 15.21 8.44
N GLN A 50 7.44 14.25 8.27
CA GLN A 50 7.24 13.50 7.03
C GLN A 50 6.99 14.40 5.80
N GLY A 51 6.68 15.69 5.99
CA GLY A 51 6.49 16.67 4.92
C GLY A 51 7.75 17.40 4.48
N SER A 52 8.82 17.42 5.29
CA SER A 52 9.95 18.35 5.16
C SER A 52 10.82 18.05 3.94
N SER A 53 11.26 16.79 3.79
CA SER A 53 12.14 16.34 2.71
C SER A 53 11.43 15.95 1.40
N LEU A 54 10.12 16.21 1.26
CA LEU A 54 9.32 15.74 0.13
C LEU A 54 9.57 16.52 -1.18
N PRO A 55 9.70 15.83 -2.32
CA PRO A 55 9.91 16.47 -3.62
C PRO A 55 8.72 17.34 -4.05
N LYS A 56 8.98 18.28 -4.97
CA LYS A 56 7.93 19.05 -5.66
C LYS A 56 6.96 18.09 -6.34
N LEU A 57 5.67 18.42 -6.31
CA LEU A 57 4.60 17.61 -6.90
C LEU A 57 4.80 17.56 -8.42
N THR A 58 5.27 16.41 -8.89
CA THR A 58 5.67 16.13 -10.27
C THR A 58 5.15 14.75 -10.64
N GLN A 59 5.01 14.46 -11.93
CA GLN A 59 4.65 13.12 -12.39
C GLN A 59 5.87 12.20 -12.20
N VAL A 60 5.76 11.23 -11.30
CA VAL A 60 6.79 10.22 -11.04
C VAL A 60 6.18 8.83 -11.07
N ILE A 61 7.00 7.84 -11.43
CA ILE A 61 6.62 6.42 -11.37
C ILE A 61 7.34 5.82 -10.17
N ILE A 62 6.60 5.40 -9.14
CA ILE A 62 7.15 4.60 -8.04
C ILE A 62 7.34 3.18 -8.59
N LYS A 63 8.58 2.68 -8.58
CA LYS A 63 8.91 1.37 -9.16
C LYS A 63 8.13 0.25 -8.47
N ASN A 64 7.41 -0.56 -9.26
CA ASN A 64 6.74 -1.76 -8.74
C ASN A 64 7.74 -2.75 -8.16
N ILE A 65 7.34 -3.43 -7.09
CA ILE A 65 8.10 -4.46 -6.39
C ILE A 65 7.34 -5.79 -6.44
N PRO A 66 8.00 -6.95 -6.23
CA PRO A 66 7.30 -8.22 -6.09
C PRO A 66 6.29 -8.13 -4.94
N ARG A 67 5.02 -8.45 -5.21
CA ARG A 67 3.92 -8.28 -4.26
C ARG A 67 4.16 -9.03 -2.95
N LEU A 68 3.73 -8.46 -1.83
CA LEU A 68 3.59 -9.18 -0.57
C LEU A 68 2.50 -10.24 -0.73
N LYS A 69 2.74 -11.43 -0.17
CA LYS A 69 1.72 -12.48 -0.11
C LYS A 69 1.11 -12.55 1.29
N HIS A 70 -0.19 -12.86 1.37
CA HIS A 70 -0.93 -13.06 2.61
C HIS A 70 -0.23 -14.00 3.61
N ASN A 71 0.35 -15.10 3.08
CA ASN A 71 1.10 -16.10 3.85
C ASN A 71 2.62 -16.02 3.60
N SER A 72 3.16 -14.81 3.48
CA SER A 72 4.59 -14.57 3.25
C SER A 72 5.41 -14.80 4.52
N LYS A 73 6.31 -15.78 4.50
CA LYS A 73 7.20 -16.11 5.64
C LYS A 73 8.13 -14.95 6.06
N ASP A 74 8.54 -14.13 5.10
CA ASP A 74 9.57 -13.10 5.29
C ASP A 74 9.03 -11.69 4.93
N PRO A 75 8.00 -11.16 5.62
CA PRO A 75 7.38 -9.89 5.26
C PRO A 75 8.37 -8.72 5.37
N GLU A 76 9.38 -8.80 6.24
CA GLU A 76 10.44 -7.80 6.36
C GLU A 76 11.28 -7.61 5.08
N VAL A 77 11.39 -8.65 4.24
CA VAL A 77 12.06 -8.55 2.93
C VAL A 77 11.23 -7.69 1.96
N TRP A 78 9.89 -7.72 2.07
CA TRP A 78 9.02 -6.80 1.35
C TRP A 78 9.07 -5.39 1.94
N VAL A 79 9.07 -5.25 3.27
CA VAL A 79 9.24 -3.95 3.95
C VAL A 79 10.53 -3.25 3.52
N LEU A 80 11.64 -3.99 3.39
CA LEU A 80 12.90 -3.46 2.87
C LEU A 80 12.76 -3.00 1.40
N ARG A 81 12.12 -3.81 0.54
CA ARG A 81 11.86 -3.44 -0.86
C ARG A 81 10.99 -2.18 -0.98
N VAL A 82 9.96 -2.03 -0.15
CA VAL A 82 9.14 -0.82 -0.05
C VAL A 82 10.01 0.38 0.33
N LYS A 83 10.81 0.27 1.42
CA LYS A 83 11.71 1.33 1.87
C LYS A 83 12.68 1.76 0.76
N CYS A 84 13.29 0.81 0.04
CA CYS A 84 14.17 1.09 -1.09
C CYS A 84 13.46 1.77 -2.28
N ALA A 85 12.27 1.30 -2.67
CA ALA A 85 11.51 1.87 -3.79
C ALA A 85 11.06 3.32 -3.50
N LEU A 86 10.69 3.61 -2.24
CA LEU A 86 10.33 4.96 -1.80
C LEU A 86 11.56 5.87 -1.61
N ALA A 87 12.70 5.32 -1.19
CA ALA A 87 13.94 6.08 -0.98
C ALA A 87 14.47 6.71 -2.28
N GLN A 88 14.31 6.03 -3.42
CA GLN A 88 14.67 6.55 -4.75
C GLN A 88 13.97 7.88 -5.10
N LEU A 89 12.85 8.19 -4.45
CA LEU A 89 12.05 9.40 -4.67
C LEU A 89 11.97 10.29 -3.41
N ARG A 90 12.79 10.03 -2.37
CA ARG A 90 12.73 10.69 -1.05
C ARG A 90 11.38 10.56 -0.33
N LEU A 91 10.62 9.49 -0.61
CA LEU A 91 9.27 9.24 -0.09
C LEU A 91 9.24 8.32 1.15
N GLN A 92 10.37 7.76 1.57
CA GLN A 92 10.46 6.71 2.60
C GLN A 92 9.91 7.12 3.97
N HIS A 93 9.93 8.41 4.31
CA HIS A 93 9.40 8.90 5.59
C HIS A 93 7.87 8.84 5.67
N LEU A 94 7.16 8.72 4.54
CA LEU A 94 5.69 8.67 4.49
C LEU A 94 5.08 7.39 5.07
N ILE A 95 5.90 6.34 5.24
CA ILE A 95 5.53 5.08 5.91
C ILE A 95 6.16 4.93 7.31
N ASN A 96 6.91 5.93 7.79
CA ASN A 96 7.64 5.83 9.05
C ASN A 96 6.87 6.52 10.20
N ILE A 97 6.28 5.73 11.08
CA ILE A 97 5.54 6.19 12.28
C ILE A 97 6.40 7.06 13.20
N SER A 98 7.71 6.79 13.30
CA SER A 98 8.64 7.51 14.20
C SER A 98 8.94 8.95 13.75
N VAL A 99 8.50 9.35 12.54
CA VAL A 99 8.66 10.71 12.04
C VAL A 99 7.30 11.41 12.08
N ALA A 100 7.24 12.57 12.73
CA ALA A 100 6.00 13.31 12.95
C ALA A 100 5.30 13.69 11.63
N ARG A 101 3.98 13.57 11.57
CA ARG A 101 3.17 14.08 10.45
C ARG A 101 3.14 15.61 10.51
N PRO A 102 3.23 16.35 9.39
CA PRO A 102 3.08 17.80 9.42
C PRO A 102 1.69 18.22 9.92
N ALA A 103 1.64 19.31 10.66
CA ALA A 103 0.41 19.86 11.21
C ALA A 103 -0.43 20.57 10.13
N LYS A 104 -1.75 20.59 10.32
CA LYS A 104 -2.64 21.40 9.47
C LYS A 104 -2.21 22.87 9.55
N GLY A 105 -2.12 23.53 8.40
CA GLY A 105 -1.64 24.91 8.28
C GLY A 105 -0.13 25.05 7.97
N GLN A 106 0.69 24.02 8.19
CA GLN A 106 2.08 24.05 7.73
C GLN A 106 2.16 24.02 6.19
N HIS A 107 3.09 24.78 5.61
CA HIS A 107 3.24 24.93 4.15
C HIS A 107 3.44 23.58 3.42
N ASN A 108 4.05 22.60 4.09
CA ASN A 108 4.33 21.27 3.57
C ASN A 108 3.14 20.29 3.73
N PHE A 109 2.11 20.63 4.51
CA PHE A 109 0.98 19.74 4.81
C PHE A 109 0.25 19.28 3.55
N ASN A 110 -0.05 20.20 2.63
CA ASN A 110 -0.73 19.87 1.37
C ASN A 110 0.13 19.02 0.43
N ARG A 111 1.46 19.17 0.49
CA ARG A 111 2.44 18.34 -0.25
C ARG A 111 2.46 16.92 0.32
N TRP A 112 2.54 16.80 1.64
CA TRP A 112 2.45 15.52 2.37
C TRP A 112 1.09 14.83 2.15
N VAL A 113 -0.03 15.56 2.21
CA VAL A 113 -1.38 15.02 1.98
C VAL A 113 -1.50 14.34 0.61
N LYS A 114 -0.90 14.93 -0.43
CA LYS A 114 -0.89 14.39 -1.79
C LYS A 114 0.05 13.19 -1.92
N TRP A 115 1.33 13.33 -1.58
CA TRP A 115 2.28 12.20 -1.66
C TRP A 115 1.88 11.00 -0.80
N SER A 116 1.37 11.23 0.41
CA SER A 116 0.88 10.16 1.29
C SER A 116 -0.33 9.41 0.71
N ARG A 117 -1.17 10.06 -0.13
CA ARG A 117 -2.22 9.39 -0.91
C ARG A 117 -1.63 8.61 -2.08
N THR A 118 -0.73 9.20 -2.86
CA THR A 118 -0.06 8.53 -3.99
C THR A 118 0.66 7.26 -3.55
N VAL A 119 1.40 7.30 -2.44
CA VAL A 119 2.09 6.13 -1.88
C VAL A 119 1.09 5.12 -1.29
N ALA A 120 -0.04 5.55 -0.70
CA ALA A 120 -1.08 4.61 -0.26
C ALA A 120 -1.69 3.84 -1.45
N SER A 121 -2.09 4.54 -2.52
CA SER A 121 -2.62 3.92 -3.73
C SER A 121 -1.59 2.98 -4.39
N TRP A 122 -0.30 3.33 -4.38
CA TRP A 122 0.76 2.44 -4.85
C TRP A 122 0.95 1.21 -3.96
N LEU A 123 0.99 1.37 -2.63
CA LEU A 123 1.12 0.28 -1.66
C LEU A 123 0.02 -0.77 -1.80
N TYR A 124 -1.23 -0.33 -2.00
CA TYR A 124 -2.38 -1.21 -2.24
C TYR A 124 -2.17 -2.12 -3.47
N LEU A 125 -1.42 -1.66 -4.48
CA LEU A 125 -1.08 -2.45 -5.68
C LEU A 125 0.16 -3.35 -5.49
N GLN A 126 0.94 -3.16 -4.41
CA GLN A 126 2.12 -3.97 -4.05
C GLN A 126 1.80 -5.14 -3.10
N VAL A 127 0.52 -5.44 -2.85
CA VAL A 127 0.05 -6.59 -2.08
C VAL A 127 -0.83 -7.49 -2.96
N ASP A 128 -0.94 -8.77 -2.59
CA ASP A 128 -1.79 -9.73 -3.30
C ASP A 128 -3.29 -9.52 -3.06
N GLU A 129 -4.07 -10.19 -3.90
CA GLU A 129 -5.53 -10.16 -3.93
C GLU A 129 -6.15 -10.54 -2.58
N ASP A 130 -5.61 -11.55 -1.89
CA ASP A 130 -6.02 -11.99 -0.54
C ASP A 130 -5.88 -10.86 0.51
N ILE A 131 -4.77 -10.10 0.49
CA ILE A 131 -4.60 -8.93 1.35
C ILE A 131 -5.55 -7.80 0.92
N GLN A 132 -5.76 -7.58 -0.38
CA GLN A 132 -6.67 -6.55 -0.88
C GLN A 132 -8.12 -6.80 -0.44
N GLU A 133 -8.60 -8.04 -0.51
CA GLU A 133 -9.95 -8.43 -0.04
C GLU A 133 -10.10 -8.18 1.48
N LYS A 134 -9.11 -8.61 2.29
CA LYS A 134 -9.06 -8.30 3.73
C LYS A 134 -9.06 -6.79 4.04
N LEU A 135 -8.45 -5.97 3.19
CA LEU A 135 -8.50 -4.50 3.31
C LEU A 135 -9.85 -3.92 2.88
N GLN A 136 -10.57 -4.54 1.94
CA GLN A 136 -11.90 -4.11 1.50
C GLN A 136 -13.00 -4.40 2.54
N TYR A 137 -12.86 -5.44 3.37
CA TYR A 137 -13.75 -5.68 4.51
C TYR A 137 -13.66 -4.63 5.63
N LEU A 138 -12.70 -3.70 5.57
CA LEU A 138 -12.61 -2.59 6.52
C LEU A 138 -13.67 -1.53 6.16
N LEU A 139 -14.40 -1.02 7.16
CA LEU A 139 -15.35 0.10 7.02
C LEU A 139 -14.77 1.33 6.28
N LYS A 140 -13.43 1.47 6.27
CA LYS A 140 -12.70 2.49 5.52
C LYS A 140 -11.25 2.08 5.28
N ILE A 141 -10.84 1.93 4.02
CA ILE A 141 -9.43 1.75 3.66
C ILE A 141 -8.64 3.03 4.04
N PRO A 142 -7.49 2.93 4.74
CA PRO A 142 -6.69 4.08 5.11
C PRO A 142 -6.14 4.88 3.90
N SER A 143 -6.44 6.18 3.85
CA SER A 143 -6.08 7.07 2.72
C SER A 143 -4.67 7.69 2.82
N LYS A 144 -3.77 7.07 3.59
CA LYS A 144 -2.43 7.58 3.92
C LYS A 144 -1.43 6.45 3.99
N ALA A 145 -0.23 6.71 3.47
CA ALA A 145 0.82 5.72 3.26
C ALA A 145 1.13 4.89 4.52
N HIS A 146 1.54 5.54 5.61
CA HIS A 146 1.77 4.90 6.91
C HIS A 146 0.50 4.21 7.47
N ASP A 147 -0.65 4.89 7.53
CA ASP A 147 -1.89 4.28 8.08
C ASP A 147 -2.31 3.00 7.31
N LEU A 148 -2.01 2.93 6.00
CA LEU A 148 -2.26 1.75 5.17
C LEU A 148 -1.15 0.70 5.29
N PHE A 149 0.11 1.13 5.36
CA PHE A 149 1.27 0.26 5.53
C PHE A 149 1.18 -0.55 6.82
N ASP A 150 0.89 0.11 7.94
CA ASP A 150 0.66 -0.53 9.23
C ASP A 150 -0.49 -1.55 9.12
N ARG A 151 -1.60 -1.18 8.45
CA ARG A 151 -2.76 -2.07 8.29
C ARG A 151 -2.50 -3.29 7.38
N ILE A 152 -1.62 -3.16 6.38
CA ILE A 152 -1.10 -4.29 5.60
C ILE A 152 -0.31 -5.23 6.52
N MET A 153 0.56 -4.69 7.37
CA MET A 153 1.38 -5.48 8.28
C MET A 153 0.56 -6.15 9.41
N ASP A 154 -0.54 -5.54 9.87
CA ASP A 154 -1.54 -6.19 10.73
C ASP A 154 -2.14 -7.43 10.06
N VAL A 155 -2.69 -7.24 8.85
CA VAL A 155 -3.42 -8.26 8.07
C VAL A 155 -2.57 -9.51 7.83
N VAL A 156 -1.28 -9.32 7.51
CA VAL A 156 -0.33 -10.41 7.26
C VAL A 156 0.04 -11.14 8.56
N ARG A 157 0.24 -10.40 9.66
CA ARG A 157 0.57 -10.97 10.98
C ARG A 157 -0.61 -11.71 11.62
N GLU A 158 -1.84 -11.37 11.27
CA GLU A 158 -3.05 -12.09 11.69
C GLU A 158 -3.16 -13.48 11.03
N SER A 159 -2.68 -13.63 9.78
CA SER A 159 -2.58 -14.92 9.08
C SER A 159 -1.64 -15.90 9.79
N ASP A 160 -0.47 -15.43 10.21
CA ASP A 160 0.50 -16.24 10.96
C ASP A 160 -0.13 -16.73 12.28
N ASN A 161 -0.72 -15.81 13.04
CA ASN A 161 -1.38 -16.12 14.31
C ASN A 161 -2.55 -17.11 14.18
N THR A 162 -3.33 -17.05 13.09
CA THR A 162 -4.44 -17.99 12.86
C THR A 162 -3.93 -19.36 12.37
N SER A 163 -2.95 -19.40 11.45
CA SER A 163 -2.39 -20.66 10.96
C SER A 163 -1.66 -21.47 12.05
N VAL A 164 -0.95 -20.80 12.97
CA VAL A 164 -0.30 -21.44 14.14
C VAL A 164 -1.35 -22.03 15.09
N LYS A 165 -2.45 -21.31 15.36
CA LYS A 165 -3.55 -21.82 16.22
C LYS A 165 -4.20 -23.08 15.62
N VAL A 166 -4.48 -23.08 14.31
CA VAL A 166 -5.05 -24.25 13.61
C VAL A 166 -4.08 -25.45 13.66
N ARG A 167 -2.78 -25.24 13.38
CA ARG A 167 -1.77 -26.30 13.47
C ARG A 167 -1.69 -26.91 14.87
N ASN A 168 -1.72 -26.08 15.92
CA ASN A 168 -1.64 -26.53 17.31
C ASN A 168 -2.88 -27.31 17.76
N TYR A 169 -4.07 -26.93 17.27
CA TYR A 169 -5.30 -27.71 17.50
C TYR A 169 -5.19 -29.10 16.87
N ASP A 170 -4.74 -29.17 15.63
CA ASP A 170 -4.64 -30.41 14.87
C ASP A 170 -3.56 -31.38 15.42
N SER A 171 -2.45 -30.85 15.93
CA SER A 171 -1.44 -31.66 16.65
C SER A 171 -1.97 -32.21 17.98
N ARG A 172 -2.73 -31.39 18.74
CA ARG A 172 -3.33 -31.82 20.01
C ARG A 172 -4.40 -32.90 19.79
N ARG A 173 -5.29 -32.70 18.81
CA ARG A 173 -6.28 -33.70 18.42
C ARG A 173 -5.65 -35.05 18.02
N LYS A 174 -4.46 -35.03 17.41
CA LYS A 174 -3.69 -36.24 17.07
C LYS A 174 -3.07 -36.91 18.31
N SER A 175 -2.52 -36.15 19.27
CA SER A 175 -2.03 -36.75 20.53
C SER A 175 -3.16 -37.35 21.34
N ASP A 176 -4.31 -36.68 21.42
CA ASP A 176 -5.45 -37.11 22.23
C ASP A 176 -6.07 -38.41 21.67
N LEU A 177 -6.16 -38.54 20.34
CA LEU A 177 -6.53 -39.79 19.65
C LEU A 177 -5.54 -40.94 19.91
N GLU A 178 -4.24 -40.65 19.95
CA GLU A 178 -3.21 -41.68 20.15
C GLU A 178 -3.13 -42.13 21.62
N ILE A 179 -3.43 -41.24 22.58
CA ILE A 179 -3.66 -41.59 23.99
C ILE A 179 -4.89 -42.49 24.12
N ALA A 180 -6.02 -42.13 23.48
CA ALA A 180 -7.23 -42.95 23.50
C ALA A 180 -7.01 -44.35 22.89
N ARG A 181 -6.26 -44.46 21.79
CA ARG A 181 -5.86 -45.75 21.20
C ARG A 181 -5.05 -46.61 22.16
N LYS A 182 -4.04 -46.03 22.83
CA LYS A 182 -3.22 -46.75 23.81
C LYS A 182 -4.03 -47.22 25.01
N TYR A 183 -4.96 -46.40 25.49
CA TYR A 183 -5.90 -46.78 26.55
C TYR A 183 -6.81 -47.94 26.11
N ILE A 184 -7.42 -47.86 24.92
CA ILE A 184 -8.25 -48.93 24.36
C ILE A 184 -7.44 -50.23 24.21
N ALA A 185 -6.22 -50.18 23.67
CA ALA A 185 -5.36 -51.35 23.52
C ALA A 185 -4.95 -51.97 24.87
N ALA A 186 -4.67 -51.15 25.89
CA ALA A 186 -4.35 -51.62 27.24
C ALA A 186 -5.55 -52.25 27.97
N HIS A 187 -6.77 -51.86 27.61
CA HIS A 187 -8.02 -52.36 28.18
C HIS A 187 -8.84 -53.25 27.22
N GLN A 188 -8.24 -53.72 26.12
CA GLN A 188 -8.81 -54.74 25.24
C GLN A 188 -8.66 -56.13 25.87
N THR A 189 -9.42 -56.37 26.94
CA THR A 189 -9.55 -57.69 27.57
C THR A 189 -10.01 -58.72 26.52
N PRO A 190 -9.30 -59.86 26.35
CA PRO A 190 -9.77 -60.91 25.46
C PRO A 190 -11.09 -61.50 25.98
N PHE A 191 -12.22 -61.17 25.34
CA PHE A 191 -13.56 -61.63 25.75
C PHE A 191 -13.67 -63.16 25.85
N HIS A 192 -12.80 -63.88 25.14
CA HIS A 192 -12.62 -65.33 25.20
C HIS A 192 -12.36 -65.87 26.63
N LEU A 193 -11.82 -65.05 27.54
CA LEU A 193 -11.50 -65.44 28.92
C LEU A 193 -12.68 -65.33 29.91
N LEU A 194 -13.76 -64.60 29.58
CA LEU A 194 -14.92 -64.46 30.49
C LEU A 194 -15.90 -65.64 30.39
N GLY A 195 -15.85 -66.42 29.31
CA GLY A 195 -16.78 -67.55 29.09
C GLY A 195 -16.53 -68.79 29.95
N SER A 196 -15.34 -68.92 30.58
CA SER A 196 -14.87 -70.18 31.16
C SER A 196 -15.26 -70.43 32.62
N ASN A 197 -15.76 -69.42 33.35
CA ASN A 197 -15.95 -69.49 34.80
C ASN A 197 -17.41 -69.64 35.28
N LEU A 198 -18.38 -69.75 34.36
CA LEU A 198 -19.78 -70.03 34.70
C LEU A 198 -20.00 -71.55 34.73
N LEU A 199 -19.58 -72.18 35.82
CA LEU A 199 -19.91 -73.58 36.12
C LEU A 199 -21.44 -73.75 36.27
N PRO A 200 -22.03 -74.84 35.75
CA PRO A 200 -23.43 -75.14 36.00
C PRO A 200 -23.63 -75.51 37.48
N VAL A 201 -24.64 -74.90 38.13
CA VAL A 201 -25.10 -75.36 39.44
C VAL A 201 -25.69 -76.75 39.26
N SER A 202 -24.97 -77.76 39.73
CA SER A 202 -25.33 -79.17 39.56
C SER A 202 -26.62 -79.49 40.32
N SER A 203 -27.66 -79.89 39.60
CA SER A 203 -28.85 -80.51 40.20
C SER A 203 -28.44 -81.78 40.96
N SER A 204 -28.94 -81.91 42.17
CA SER A 204 -28.97 -83.17 42.92
C SER A 204 -30.37 -83.37 43.51
N ARG A 205 -30.67 -84.61 43.90
CA ARG A 205 -32.02 -85.11 44.21
C ARG A 205 -32.63 -84.52 45.49
#